data_AF-A0A6M0K201-F1
#
_entry.id   AF-A0A6M0K201-F1
#
_cell.length_a   1.000
_cell.length_b   1.000
_cell.length_c   1.000
_cell.angle_alpha   90.00
_cell.angle_beta   90.00
_cell.angle_gamma   90.00
#
_symmetry.space_group_name_H-M   'P 1'
#
loop_
_entity.id
_entity.type
_entity.pdbx_description
1 polymer ?
#
loop_
_entity_poly.entity_id
_entity_poly.type
_entity_poly.pdbx_seq_one_letter_code
_entity_poly.pdbx_strand_id
1 'polypeptide(L)'
;MKRQIPKRPRQEPLIESILPEPSEPATDDGFIVGDAVVNVYQPRTELGRRLVELRRAHLLGGGKLLDWDEIEAEARERRGGVANA
;
A
#
# COMPACT_ATOMS: atom_id res chain seq x y z
N MET A 1 28.22 -10.43 56.91
CA MET A 1 26.75 -10.24 56.73
C MET A 1 26.48 -9.96 55.25
N LYS A 2 25.80 -10.86 54.52
CA LYS A 2 25.49 -10.69 53.09
C LYS A 2 24.07 -10.13 52.96
N ARG A 3 23.90 -8.93 52.37
CA ARG A 3 22.58 -8.33 52.13
C ARG A 3 22.01 -8.91 50.82
N GLN A 4 20.88 -9.61 50.90
CA GLN A 4 20.10 -10.01 49.73
C GLN A 4 19.37 -8.79 49.15
N ILE A 5 19.49 -8.57 47.84
CA ILE A 5 18.73 -7.55 47.12
C ILE A 5 17.45 -8.22 46.60
N PRO A 6 16.24 -7.78 46.99
CA PRO A 6 15.01 -8.36 46.45
C PRO A 6 14.85 -7.97 44.99
N LYS A 7 14.58 -8.96 44.12
CA LYS A 7 14.25 -8.70 42.71
C LYS A 7 12.89 -8.00 42.65
N ARG A 8 12.83 -6.81 42.03
CA ARG A 8 11.56 -6.13 41.76
C ARG A 8 10.72 -7.01 40.81
N PRO A 9 9.40 -7.15 41.03
CA PRO A 9 8.54 -7.79 40.05
C PRO A 9 8.58 -6.98 38.75
N ARG A 10 8.59 -7.68 37.62
CA ARG A 10 8.57 -7.11 36.28
C ARG A 10 7.24 -6.36 36.12
N GLN A 11 7.28 -5.03 36.15
CA GLN A 11 6.12 -4.23 35.77
C GLN A 11 5.93 -4.38 34.26
N GLU A 12 4.85 -5.04 33.85
CA GLU A 12 4.37 -4.97 32.47
C GLU A 12 3.90 -3.54 32.23
N PRO A 13 4.32 -2.86 31.16
CA PRO A 13 3.75 -1.56 30.85
C PRO A 13 2.26 -1.77 30.55
N LEU A 14 1.38 -1.12 31.34
CA LEU A 14 -0.01 -0.94 30.96
C LEU A 14 0.01 -0.17 29.64
N ILE A 15 -0.10 -0.87 28.52
CA ILE A 15 -0.47 -0.26 27.25
C ILE A 15 -1.95 0.04 27.41
N GLU A 16 -2.22 1.22 27.95
CA GLU A 16 -3.53 1.84 27.85
C GLU A 16 -3.88 1.86 26.37
N SER A 17 -4.94 1.14 26.04
CA SER A 17 -5.46 0.93 24.70
C SER A 17 -5.98 2.26 24.15
N ILE A 18 -5.07 3.12 23.71
CA ILE A 18 -5.40 4.23 22.83
C ILE A 18 -5.54 3.61 21.44
N LEU A 19 -6.65 2.90 21.24
CA LEU A 19 -7.21 2.78 19.91
C LEU A 19 -7.66 4.20 19.58
N PRO A 20 -7.06 4.89 18.58
CA PRO A 20 -7.64 6.13 18.13
C PRO A 20 -9.07 5.81 17.70
N GLU A 21 -10.05 6.50 18.29
CA GLU A 21 -11.40 6.48 17.73
C GLU A 21 -11.30 6.80 16.24
N PRO A 22 -12.05 6.13 15.37
CA PRO A 22 -12.01 6.41 13.94
C PRO A 22 -12.50 7.84 13.74
N SER A 23 -11.58 8.80 13.75
CA SER A 23 -11.82 10.13 13.21
C SER A 23 -12.23 9.89 11.78
N GLU A 24 -13.49 10.18 11.46
CA GLU A 24 -14.07 9.96 10.15
C GLU A 24 -13.08 10.40 9.06
N PRO A 25 -12.73 9.54 8.09
CA PRO A 25 -11.92 9.99 6.99
C PRO A 25 -12.75 10.98 6.18
N ALA A 26 -12.47 12.25 6.37
CA ALA A 26 -12.87 13.29 5.44
C ALA A 26 -12.05 13.13 4.16
N THR A 27 -12.52 12.31 3.22
CA THR A 27 -12.36 12.47 1.76
C THR A 27 -13.21 11.42 1.08
N ASP A 28 -14.10 11.83 0.16
CA ASP A 28 -14.68 11.02 -0.92
C ASP A 28 -13.83 9.78 -1.24
N ASP A 29 -14.20 8.62 -0.68
CA ASP A 29 -13.44 7.38 -0.75
C ASP A 29 -13.58 6.82 -2.16
N GLY A 30 -12.91 7.45 -3.14
CA GLY A 30 -12.86 7.10 -4.55
C GLY A 30 -12.35 5.67 -4.76
N PHE A 31 -13.16 4.72 -4.35
CA PHE A 31 -12.90 3.30 -4.29
C PHE A 31 -12.89 2.81 -5.71
N ILE A 32 -11.69 2.60 -6.24
CA ILE A 32 -11.57 2.10 -7.60
C ILE A 32 -11.78 0.59 -7.56
N VAL A 33 -12.97 0.17 -8.00
CA VAL A 33 -13.32 -1.24 -8.17
C VAL A 33 -12.35 -1.85 -9.19
N GLY A 34 -11.68 -2.94 -8.80
CA GLY A 34 -10.67 -3.59 -9.65
C GLY A 34 -9.22 -3.20 -9.35
N ASP A 35 -8.97 -2.30 -8.39
CA ASP A 35 -7.61 -1.95 -7.97
C ASP A 35 -7.46 -1.82 -6.45
N ALA A 36 -7.30 -2.98 -5.80
CA ALA A 36 -7.11 -3.06 -4.35
C ALA A 36 -5.84 -2.34 -3.86
N VAL A 37 -4.82 -2.21 -4.72
CA VAL A 37 -3.53 -1.62 -4.34
C VAL A 37 -3.69 -0.13 -4.06
N VAL A 38 -4.40 0.58 -4.93
CA VAL A 38 -4.59 2.05 -4.81
C VAL A 38 -5.42 2.45 -3.59
N ASN A 39 -6.23 1.53 -3.06
CA ASN A 39 -7.07 1.79 -1.88
C ASN A 39 -6.33 1.57 -0.56
N VAL A 40 -5.23 0.79 -0.55
CA VAL A 40 -4.50 0.44 0.70
C VAL A 40 -3.08 1.01 0.72
N TYR A 41 -2.48 1.26 -0.43
CA TYR A 41 -1.09 1.69 -0.52
C TYR A 41 -0.92 3.18 -0.23
N GLN A 42 -0.10 3.52 0.77
CA GLN A 42 0.24 4.89 1.14
C GLN A 42 1.69 5.24 0.75
N PRO A 43 1.89 5.92 -0.40
CA PRO A 43 3.23 6.27 -0.87
C PRO A 43 3.91 7.34 0.00
N ARG A 44 5.15 7.07 0.40
CA ARG A 44 5.96 7.99 1.23
C ARG A 44 6.66 9.08 0.40
N THR A 45 6.97 8.78 -0.86
CA THR A 45 7.69 9.68 -1.77
C THR A 45 6.73 10.44 -2.67
N GLU A 46 7.18 11.59 -3.18
CA GLU A 46 6.42 12.37 -4.16
C GLU A 46 6.19 11.58 -5.45
N LEU A 47 7.22 10.89 -5.95
CA LEU A 47 7.10 10.01 -7.10
C LEU A 47 6.01 8.95 -6.89
N GLY A 48 5.98 8.32 -5.71
CA GLY A 48 4.95 7.32 -5.38
C GLY A 48 3.53 7.90 -5.40
N ARG A 49 3.33 9.12 -4.87
CA ARG A 49 2.03 9.81 -4.93
C ARG A 49 1.58 10.05 -6.37
N ARG A 50 2.47 10.59 -7.21
CA ARG A 50 2.18 10.83 -8.63
C ARG A 50 1.88 9.54 -9.40
N LEU A 51 2.58 8.44 -9.11
CA LEU A 51 2.29 7.15 -9.74
C LEU A 51 0.90 6.61 -9.37
N VAL A 52 0.49 6.76 -8.11
CA VAL A 52 -0.87 6.38 -7.67
C VAL A 52 -1.91 7.25 -8.36
N GLU A 53 -1.70 8.57 -8.47
CA GLU A 53 -2.60 9.47 -9.20
C GLU A 53 -2.74 9.10 -10.69
N LEU A 54 -1.63 8.81 -11.37
CA LEU A 54 -1.65 8.36 -12.77
C LEU A 54 -2.42 7.06 -12.95
N ARG A 55 -2.23 6.10 -12.02
CA ARG A 55 -2.95 4.83 -12.04
C ARG A 55 -4.45 5.03 -11.83
N ARG A 56 -4.85 5.90 -10.90
CA ARG A 56 -6.26 6.29 -10.71
C ARG A 56 -6.86 6.90 -11.97
N ALA A 57 -6.16 7.86 -12.57
CA ALA A 57 -6.61 8.53 -13.79
C ALA A 57 -6.78 7.55 -14.96
N HIS A 58 -5.86 6.60 -15.14
CA HIS A 58 -5.96 5.55 -16.16
C HIS A 58 -7.20 4.69 -15.98
N LEU A 59 -7.46 4.22 -14.75
CA LEU A 59 -8.60 3.37 -14.45
C LEU A 59 -9.94 4.10 -14.58
N LEU A 60 -10.03 5.33 -14.06
CA LEU A 60 -11.23 6.16 -14.20
C LEU A 60 -11.50 6.55 -15.65
N GLY A 61 -10.46 6.65 -16.47
CA GLY A 61 -10.55 6.84 -17.92
C GLY A 61 -11.00 5.60 -18.70
N GLY A 62 -11.30 4.48 -18.03
CA GLY A 62 -11.68 3.22 -18.66
C GLY A 62 -10.50 2.36 -19.11
N GLY A 63 -9.27 2.76 -18.76
CA GLY A 63 -8.09 1.93 -18.94
C GLY A 63 -8.14 0.70 -18.04
N LYS A 64 -7.71 -0.45 -18.56
CA LYS A 64 -7.55 -1.67 -17.76
C LYS A 64 -6.10 -1.84 -17.30
N LEU A 65 -5.92 -2.49 -16.16
CA LEU A 65 -4.62 -3.04 -15.77
C LEU A 65 -4.41 -4.34 -16.52
N LEU A 66 -3.26 -4.46 -17.17
CA LEU A 66 -2.92 -5.65 -17.93
C LEU A 66 -2.38 -6.72 -16.98
N ASP A 67 -2.79 -7.96 -17.19
CA ASP A 67 -2.10 -9.10 -16.60
C ASP A 67 -0.78 -9.39 -17.34
N TRP A 68 -0.07 -10.44 -16.91
CA TRP A 68 1.23 -10.75 -17.49
C TRP A 68 1.17 -11.15 -18.96
N ASP A 69 0.17 -11.95 -19.35
CA ASP A 69 0.01 -12.41 -20.73
C ASP A 69 -0.36 -11.23 -21.65
N GLU A 70 -1.21 -10.33 -21.16
CA GLU A 70 -1.60 -9.11 -21.86
C GLU A 70 -0.42 -8.12 -22.01
N ILE A 71 0.46 -8.03 -21.01
CA ILE A 71 1.71 -7.24 -21.11
C ILE A 71 2.63 -7.83 -22.17
N GLU A 72 2.81 -9.15 -22.20
CA GLU A 72 3.64 -9.81 -23.21
C GLU A 72 3.08 -9.62 -24.62
N ALA A 73 1.76 -9.72 -24.77
CA ALA A 73 1.08 -9.44 -26.04
C ALA A 73 1.30 -7.98 -26.48
N GLU A 74 1.10 -7.01 -25.58
CA GLU A 74 1.33 -5.59 -25.87
C GLU A 74 2.79 -5.32 -26.27
N ALA A 75 3.75 -5.90 -25.54
CA ALA A 75 5.17 -5.76 -25.84
C ALA A 75 5.52 -6.32 -27.23
N ARG A 76 4.95 -7.48 -27.60
CA ARG A 76 5.13 -8.08 -28.92
C ARG A 76 4.54 -7.20 -30.03
N GLU A 77 3.31 -6.74 -29.84
CA GLU A 77 2.56 -6.00 -30.86
C GLU A 77 3.07 -4.58 -31.07
N ARG A 78 3.37 -3.86 -29.99
CA ARG A 78 3.64 -2.41 -30.02
C ARG A 78 5.09 -2.04 -29.82
N ARG A 79 5.84 -2.87 -29.06
CA ARG A 79 7.23 -2.58 -28.69
C ARG A 79 8.23 -3.43 -29.47
N GLY A 80 7.73 -4.14 -30.48
CA GLY A 80 8.54 -4.92 -31.40
C GLY A 80 9.16 -6.18 -30.78
N GLY A 81 8.67 -6.63 -29.62
CA GLY A 81 9.04 -7.86 -28.92
C GLY A 81 10.50 -8.26 -29.03
N VAL A 82 11.32 -8.00 -28.01
CA VAL A 82 12.63 -8.67 -27.90
C VAL A 82 12.37 -10.15 -27.64
N ALA A 83 12.40 -10.95 -28.71
CA ALA A 83 12.70 -12.36 -28.57
C ALA A 83 14.07 -12.43 -27.90
N ASN A 84 14.12 -12.96 -26.67
CA ASN A 84 15.39 -13.31 -26.07
C ASN A 84 16.07 -14.31 -27.04
N ALA A 85 17.09 -13.84 -27.74
CA ALA A 85 17.98 -14.64 -28.59
C ALA A 85 19.11 -15.22 -27.76
#